data_AF-A0A3N5GDB7-F1
#
_entry.id   AF-A0A3N5GDB7-F1
#
_cell.length_a   1.000
_cell.length_b   1.000
_cell.length_c   1.000
_cell.angle_alpha   90.00
_cell.angle_beta   90.00
_cell.angle_gamma   90.00
#
_symmetry.space_group_name_H-M   'P 1'
#
loop_
_entity.id
_entity.type
_entity.pdbx_description
1 polymer ?
#
loop_
_entity_poly.entity_id
_entity_poly.type
_entity_poly.pdbx_seq_one_letter_code
_entity_poly.pdbx_strand_id
1 'polypeptide(L)'
;MNSTTAQRLRNRKTSTAQWGVACCTTVIFSLSLTLGLSAAAPSGLADRVIEHKLANGMTILMVERHQAPVVSVNMTFGVGGINEQVGQTGLAHLYEHMAFNGTRTVGTKNYEKEKPILDELHRVGTELEQRQRDLARRSADMPPERG
;
A
#
# COMPACT_ATOMS: atom_id res chain seq x y z
N MET A 1 35.72 42.54 -60.76
CA MET A 1 34.44 42.10 -60.16
C MET A 1 34.78 41.53 -58.80
N ASN A 2 34.53 42.29 -57.73
CA ASN A 2 35.25 42.12 -56.48
C ASN A 2 34.53 41.08 -55.59
N SER A 3 35.31 40.15 -55.06
CA SER A 3 34.89 38.96 -54.28
C SER A 3 34.08 39.27 -53.02
N THR A 4 34.12 40.52 -52.56
CA THR A 4 33.50 40.98 -51.31
C THR A 4 31.97 41.05 -51.37
N THR A 5 31.38 41.29 -52.55
CA THR A 5 29.92 41.47 -52.69
C THR A 5 29.15 40.13 -52.72
N ALA A 6 29.77 39.08 -53.25
CA ALA A 6 29.16 37.75 -53.35
C ALA A 6 29.15 36.96 -52.02
N GLN A 7 29.97 37.38 -51.05
CA GLN A 7 30.08 36.73 -49.74
C GLN A 7 29.04 37.29 -48.74
N ARG A 8 28.68 38.58 -48.88
CA ARG A 8 27.71 39.25 -48.01
C ARG A 8 26.26 38.78 -48.20
N LEU A 9 25.87 38.40 -49.44
CA LEU A 9 24.54 37.87 -49.74
C LEU A 9 24.38 36.39 -49.33
N ARG A 10 25.49 35.64 -49.25
CA ARG A 10 25.49 34.23 -48.84
C ARG A 10 25.32 34.07 -47.33
N ASN A 11 25.94 34.95 -46.54
CA ASN A 11 25.83 34.94 -45.06
C ASN A 11 24.46 35.37 -44.52
N ARG A 12 23.67 36.14 -45.29
CA ARG A 12 22.36 36.62 -44.82
C ARG A 12 21.26 35.55 -44.95
N LYS A 13 21.39 34.61 -45.89
CA LYS A 13 20.43 33.51 -46.09
C LYS A 13 20.60 32.36 -45.09
N THR A 14 21.82 32.13 -44.59
CA THR A 14 22.09 31.07 -43.60
C THR A 14 21.65 31.48 -42.19
N SER A 15 21.70 32.77 -41.86
CA SER A 15 21.40 33.27 -40.52
C SER A 15 19.93 33.15 -40.11
N THR A 16 18.95 33.34 -41.00
CA THR A 16 17.52 33.21 -40.62
C THR A 16 17.06 31.76 -40.52
N ALA A 17 17.63 30.87 -41.34
CA ALA A 17 17.34 29.44 -41.31
C ALA A 17 17.94 28.74 -40.06
N GLN A 18 19.11 29.18 -39.60
CA GLN A 18 19.79 28.61 -38.43
C GLN A 18 19.03 28.83 -37.11
N TRP A 19 18.31 29.95 -37.00
CA TRP A 19 17.55 30.28 -35.79
C TRP A 19 16.22 29.52 -35.71
N GLY A 20 15.60 29.23 -36.86
CA GLY A 20 14.40 28.38 -36.94
C GLY A 20 14.68 26.92 -36.58
N VAL A 21 15.77 26.34 -37.10
CA VAL A 21 16.17 24.96 -36.82
C VAL A 21 16.58 24.80 -35.35
N ALA A 22 17.35 25.74 -34.80
CA ALA A 22 17.77 25.72 -33.40
C ALA A 22 16.58 25.78 -32.42
N CYS A 23 15.55 26.58 -32.74
CA CYS A 23 14.33 26.69 -31.93
C CYS A 23 13.49 25.40 -32.01
N CYS A 24 13.35 24.80 -33.19
CA CYS A 24 12.65 23.51 -33.31
C CYS A 24 13.38 22.40 -32.55
N THR A 25 14.72 22.34 -32.59
CA THR A 25 15.47 21.32 -31.85
C THR A 25 15.42 21.51 -30.34
N THR A 26 15.42 22.75 -29.83
CA THR A 26 15.29 23.00 -28.38
C THR A 26 13.87 22.73 -27.89
N VAL A 27 12.84 23.05 -28.67
CA VAL A 27 11.45 22.72 -28.35
C VAL A 27 11.24 21.21 -28.35
N ILE A 28 11.73 20.47 -29.36
CA ILE A 28 11.64 19.01 -29.41
C ILE A 28 12.41 18.37 -28.26
N PHE A 29 13.62 18.84 -27.95
CA PHE A 29 14.41 18.33 -26.82
C PHE A 29 13.73 18.62 -25.47
N SER A 30 13.14 19.81 -25.30
CA SER A 30 12.36 20.15 -24.11
C SER A 30 11.08 19.32 -23.97
N LEU A 31 10.41 19.02 -25.09
CA LEU A 31 9.19 18.24 -25.15
C LEU A 31 9.45 16.74 -24.91
N SER A 32 10.58 16.21 -25.40
CA SER A 32 11.03 14.86 -25.09
C SER A 32 11.49 14.71 -23.64
N LEU A 33 12.10 15.75 -23.05
CA LEU A 33 12.51 15.75 -21.65
C LEU A 33 11.31 15.81 -20.69
N THR A 34 10.22 16.49 -21.06
CA THR A 34 8.98 16.52 -20.26
C THR A 34 8.13 15.26 -20.40
N LEU A 35 8.12 14.59 -21.56
CA LEU A 35 7.39 13.32 -21.74
C LEU A 35 8.03 12.13 -21.02
N GLY A 36 9.36 12.14 -20.80
CA GLY A 36 10.06 11.05 -20.10
C GLY A 36 9.82 11.00 -18.59
N LEU A 37 9.24 12.05 -18.00
CA LEU A 37 9.04 12.16 -16.54
C LEU A 37 7.66 11.62 -16.08
N SER A 38 6.83 11.10 -17.00
CA SER A 38 5.48 10.63 -16.69
C SER A 38 5.33 9.12 -16.94
N ALA A 39 5.92 8.29 -16.07
CA ALA A 39 5.62 6.85 -16.04
C ALA A 39 6.01 6.19 -14.70
N ALA A 40 5.51 6.72 -13.59
CA ALA A 40 5.40 5.97 -12.35
C ALA A 40 4.09 6.38 -11.67
N ALA A 41 2.96 5.88 -12.19
CA ALA A 41 1.73 5.95 -11.44
C ALA A 41 1.93 5.15 -10.14
N PRO A 42 1.58 5.67 -8.96
CA PRO A 42 1.61 4.88 -7.75
C PRO A 42 0.67 3.69 -7.93
N SER A 43 1.23 2.47 -7.88
CA SER A 43 0.43 1.25 -7.87
C SER A 43 -0.60 1.36 -6.73
N GLY A 44 -1.88 1.29 -7.07
CA GLY A 44 -2.95 1.41 -6.09
C GLY A 44 -2.91 0.26 -5.09
N LEU A 45 -3.56 0.41 -3.94
CA LEU A 45 -3.69 -0.68 -2.97
C LEU A 45 -4.31 -1.93 -3.62
N ALA A 46 -5.28 -1.73 -4.51
CA ALA A 46 -5.96 -2.79 -5.24
C ALA A 46 -5.01 -3.65 -6.09
N ASP A 47 -4.02 -3.02 -6.74
CA ASP A 47 -3.06 -3.72 -7.61
C ASP A 47 -2.12 -4.66 -6.83
N ARG A 48 -2.05 -4.48 -5.51
CA ARG A 48 -1.19 -5.25 -4.60
C ARG A 48 -1.95 -6.35 -3.84
N VAL A 49 -3.26 -6.46 -4.03
CA VAL A 49 -4.08 -7.49 -3.37
C VAL A 49 -3.85 -8.83 -4.06
N ILE A 50 -3.41 -9.82 -3.28
CA ILE A 50 -3.32 -11.21 -3.70
C ILE A 50 -4.61 -11.90 -3.26
N GLU A 51 -5.37 -12.42 -4.22
CA GLU A 51 -6.57 -13.21 -3.98
C GLU A 51 -6.25 -14.71 -4.01
N HIS A 52 -6.71 -15.45 -3.00
CA HIS A 52 -6.63 -16.90 -2.96
C HIS A 52 -7.97 -17.51 -2.58
N LYS A 53 -8.44 -18.48 -3.37
CA LYS A 53 -9.71 -19.17 -3.12
C LYS A 53 -9.46 -20.58 -2.60
N LEU A 54 -9.97 -20.88 -1.42
CA LEU A 54 -9.87 -22.19 -0.80
C LEU A 54 -10.88 -23.17 -1.40
N ALA A 55 -10.61 -24.48 -1.23
CA ALA A 55 -11.49 -25.55 -1.71
C ALA A 55 -12.90 -25.51 -1.10
N ASN A 56 -13.07 -24.94 0.09
CA ASN A 56 -14.37 -24.73 0.74
C ASN A 56 -15.12 -23.49 0.25
N GLY A 57 -14.58 -22.75 -0.73
CA GLY A 57 -15.18 -21.55 -1.30
C GLY A 57 -14.82 -20.23 -0.62
N MET A 58 -14.04 -20.25 0.48
CA MET A 58 -13.61 -19.03 1.16
C MET A 58 -12.56 -18.27 0.32
N THR A 59 -12.76 -16.96 0.18
CA THR A 59 -11.81 -16.06 -0.48
C THR A 59 -10.93 -15.37 0.56
N ILE A 60 -9.62 -15.46 0.38
CA ILE A 60 -8.60 -14.78 1.17
C ILE A 60 -8.05 -13.63 0.33
N LEU A 61 -8.10 -12.41 0.88
CA LEU A 61 -7.48 -11.22 0.29
C LEU A 61 -6.30 -10.82 1.16
N MET A 62 -5.09 -10.80 0.59
CA MET A 62 -3.84 -10.53 1.30
C MET A 62 -3.09 -9.36 0.66
N VAL A 63 -2.56 -8.46 1.49
CA VAL A 63 -1.64 -7.40 1.07
C VAL A 63 -0.44 -7.41 2.01
N GLU A 64 0.74 -7.70 1.48
CA GLU A 64 1.98 -7.65 2.25
C GLU A 64 2.56 -6.22 2.29
N ARG A 65 2.94 -5.76 3.49
CA ARG A 65 3.55 -4.44 3.74
C ARG A 65 4.70 -4.58 4.74
N HIS A 66 5.92 -4.32 4.29
CA HIS A 66 7.13 -4.38 5.15
C HIS A 66 7.38 -3.11 5.98
N GLN A 67 6.42 -2.17 6.03
CA GLN A 67 6.59 -0.89 6.74
C GLN A 67 6.51 -1.05 8.26
N ALA A 68 5.76 -2.03 8.74
CA ALA A 68 5.62 -2.33 10.15
C ALA A 68 5.50 -3.85 10.35
N PRO A 69 6.10 -4.43 11.41
CA PRO A 69 6.02 -5.86 11.71
C PRO A 69 4.68 -6.21 12.38
N VAL A 70 3.57 -5.87 11.73
CA VAL A 70 2.20 -6.06 12.23
C VAL A 70 1.38 -6.80 11.20
N VAL A 71 0.63 -7.80 11.66
CA VAL A 71 -0.36 -8.53 10.84
C VAL A 71 -1.75 -8.16 11.34
N SER A 72 -2.63 -7.75 10.43
CA SER A 72 -4.05 -7.53 10.71
C SER A 72 -4.87 -8.54 9.92
N VAL A 73 -5.78 -9.22 10.60
CA VAL A 73 -6.67 -10.21 10.00
C VAL A 73 -8.10 -9.76 10.24
N ASN A 74 -8.88 -9.67 9.16
CA ASN A 74 -10.31 -9.42 9.22
C ASN A 74 -11.05 -10.58 8.56
N MET A 75 -12.11 -11.05 9.20
CA MET A 75 -13.00 -12.06 8.64
C MET A 75 -14.37 -11.41 8.46
N THR A 76 -14.86 -11.38 7.22
CA THR A 76 -16.17 -10.83 6.88
C THR A 76 -17.08 -11.95 6.43
N PHE A 77 -18.30 -11.98 7.00
CA PHE A 77 -19.34 -12.91 6.60
C PHE A 77 -20.39 -12.15 5.78
N GLY A 78 -20.83 -12.72 4.66
CA GLY A 78 -21.87 -12.14 3.80
C GLY A 78 -23.29 -12.28 4.34
N VAL A 79 -23.48 -12.12 5.65
CA VAL A 79 -24.77 -12.25 6.34
C VAL A 79 -24.98 -11.09 7.32
N GLY A 80 -26.22 -10.79 7.67
CA GLY A 80 -26.56 -9.78 8.67
C GLY A 80 -28.07 -9.65 8.89
N GLY A 81 -28.51 -8.55 9.50
CA GLY A 81 -29.93 -8.31 9.80
C GLY A 81 -30.87 -8.37 8.58
N ILE A 82 -30.35 -8.09 7.38
CA ILE A 82 -31.11 -8.20 6.12
C ILE A 82 -31.50 -9.64 5.77
N ASN A 83 -30.81 -10.62 6.33
CA ASN A 83 -31.05 -12.04 6.11
C ASN A 83 -31.99 -12.65 7.17
N GLU A 84 -32.52 -11.84 8.09
CA GLU A 84 -33.40 -12.31 9.17
C GLU A 84 -34.85 -12.45 8.70
N GLN A 85 -35.55 -13.46 9.23
CA GLN A 85 -36.98 -13.62 8.99
C GLN A 85 -37.79 -12.68 9.89
N VAL A 86 -38.98 -12.28 9.41
CA VAL A 86 -39.93 -11.50 10.21
C VAL A 86 -40.28 -12.28 11.48
N GLY A 87 -40.10 -11.66 12.64
CA GLY A 87 -40.26 -12.29 13.96
C GLY A 87 -39.00 -12.94 14.53
N GLN A 88 -37.89 -12.94 13.79
CA GLN A 88 -36.56 -13.40 14.23
C GLN A 88 -35.50 -12.30 14.12
N THR A 89 -35.92 -11.04 14.28
CA THR A 89 -35.03 -9.88 14.18
C THR A 89 -34.04 -9.84 15.35
N GLY A 90 -32.77 -9.53 15.07
CA GLY A 90 -31.69 -9.40 16.07
C GLY A 90 -30.84 -10.66 16.28
N LEU A 91 -31.09 -11.74 15.54
CA LEU A 91 -30.28 -12.96 15.62
C LEU A 91 -28.84 -12.74 15.18
N ALA A 92 -28.59 -11.97 14.12
CA ALA A 92 -27.23 -11.69 13.65
C ALA A 92 -26.40 -11.01 14.75
N HIS A 93 -26.98 -10.03 15.43
CA HIS A 93 -26.35 -9.33 16.55
C HIS A 93 -26.18 -10.24 17.77
N LEU A 94 -27.17 -11.10 18.07
CA LEU A 94 -27.04 -12.09 19.13
C LEU A 94 -25.89 -13.07 18.85
N TYR A 95 -25.75 -13.55 17.61
CA TYR A 95 -24.66 -14.44 17.21
C TYR A 95 -23.29 -13.77 17.36
N GLU A 96 -23.18 -12.48 17.03
CA GLU A 96 -21.96 -11.69 17.25
C GLU A 96 -21.58 -11.69 18.73
N HIS A 97 -22.52 -11.37 19.63
CA HIS A 97 -22.25 -11.43 21.07
C HIS A 97 -21.82 -12.83 21.54
N MET A 98 -22.47 -13.87 21.03
CA MET A 98 -22.14 -15.25 21.40
C MET A 98 -20.78 -15.72 20.87
N ALA A 99 -20.32 -15.20 19.72
CA ALA A 99 -19.01 -15.51 19.19
C ALA A 99 -17.87 -15.06 20.13
N PHE A 100 -18.10 -14.01 20.94
CA PHE A 100 -17.15 -13.49 21.92
C PHE A 100 -17.27 -14.13 23.31
N ASN A 101 -18.34 -14.89 23.59
CA ASN A 101 -18.52 -15.55 24.88
C ASN A 101 -17.61 -16.79 25.08
N GLY A 102 -16.88 -17.19 24.04
CA GLY A 102 -15.92 -18.28 24.08
C GLY A 102 -16.19 -19.36 23.04
N THR A 103 -15.17 -20.18 22.83
CA THR A 103 -15.14 -21.34 21.94
C THR A 103 -15.22 -22.64 22.74
N ARG A 104 -15.19 -23.78 22.05
CA ARG A 104 -15.11 -25.10 22.69
C ARG A 104 -13.80 -25.31 23.47
N THR A 105 -12.76 -24.54 23.13
CA THR A 105 -11.40 -24.71 23.67
C THR A 105 -11.06 -23.64 24.71
N VAL A 106 -11.49 -22.39 24.49
CA VAL A 106 -11.18 -21.22 25.33
C VAL A 106 -12.46 -20.43 25.54
N GLY A 107 -12.84 -20.12 26.79
CA GLY A 107 -14.06 -19.36 27.05
C GLY A 107 -14.41 -19.24 28.53
N THR A 108 -15.40 -18.38 28.80
CA THR A 108 -15.72 -17.82 30.12
C THR A 108 -16.32 -18.79 31.15
N LYS A 109 -16.36 -20.10 30.86
CA LYS A 109 -17.05 -21.10 31.69
C LYS A 109 -16.17 -21.70 32.80
N ASN A 110 -14.84 -21.69 32.65
CA ASN A 110 -13.94 -22.31 33.62
C ASN A 110 -12.60 -21.58 33.67
N TYR A 111 -12.49 -20.66 34.64
CA TYR A 111 -11.30 -19.84 34.82
C TYR A 111 -10.03 -20.68 35.08
N GLU A 112 -10.09 -21.74 35.89
CA GLU A 112 -8.91 -22.56 36.21
C GLU A 112 -8.29 -23.20 34.96
N LYS A 113 -9.13 -23.62 34.00
CA LYS A 113 -8.66 -24.15 32.71
C LYS A 113 -8.18 -23.08 31.75
N GLU A 114 -8.74 -21.89 31.85
CA GLU A 114 -8.44 -20.76 30.97
C GLU A 114 -7.18 -19.99 31.43
N LYS A 115 -6.94 -19.93 32.74
CA LYS A 115 -5.81 -19.27 33.38
C LYS A 115 -4.46 -19.55 32.71
N PRO A 116 -4.04 -20.81 32.45
CA PRO A 116 -2.75 -21.05 31.80
C PRO A 116 -2.67 -20.47 30.37
N ILE A 117 -3.78 -20.41 29.65
CA ILE A 117 -3.84 -19.82 28.30
C ILE A 117 -3.76 -18.29 28.39
N LEU A 118 -4.45 -17.69 29.36
CA LEU A 118 -4.39 -16.24 29.61
C LEU A 118 -3.01 -15.80 30.09
N ASP A 119 -2.37 -16.59 30.96
CA ASP A 119 -1.00 -16.32 31.43
C ASP A 119 -0.01 -16.33 30.26
N GLU A 120 -0.14 -17.30 29.34
CA GLU A 120 0.70 -17.35 28.14
C GLU A 120 0.41 -16.20 27.18
N LEU A 121 -0.87 -15.85 26.99
CA LEU A 121 -1.27 -14.70 26.19
C LEU A 121 -0.71 -13.39 26.76
N HIS A 122 -0.73 -13.23 28.09
CA HIS A 122 -0.13 -12.08 28.78
C HIS A 122 1.39 -12.05 28.59
N ARG A 123 2.06 -13.21 28.72
CA ARG A 123 3.51 -13.34 28.52
C ARG A 123 3.91 -12.92 27.11
N VAL A 124 3.24 -13.47 26.10
CA VAL A 124 3.48 -13.15 24.69
C VAL A 124 3.16 -11.69 24.38
N GLY A 125 2.06 -11.16 24.92
CA GLY A 125 1.69 -9.76 24.76
C GLY A 125 2.77 -8.81 25.30
N THR A 126 3.24 -9.07 26.52
CA THR A 126 4.31 -8.29 27.16
C THR A 126 5.61 -8.36 26.35
N GLU A 127 5.97 -9.54 25.83
CA GLU A 127 7.14 -9.74 24.97
C GLU A 127 7.04 -8.95 23.66
N LEU A 128 5.86 -8.96 23.02
CA LEU A 128 5.60 -8.21 21.79
C LEU A 128 5.72 -6.70 22.03
N GLU A 129 5.15 -6.19 23.12
CA GLU A 129 5.27 -4.77 23.48
C GLU A 129 6.73 -4.36 23.72
N GLN A 130 7.52 -5.18 24.41
CA GLN A 130 8.95 -4.93 24.62
C GLN A 130 9.69 -4.86 23.29
N ARG A 131 9.47 -5.83 22.39
CA ARG A 131 10.09 -5.83 21.05
C ARG A 131 9.69 -4.61 20.24
N GLN A 132 8.42 -4.20 20.30
CA GLN A 132 7.96 -2.99 19.62
C GLN A 132 8.65 -1.73 20.16
N ARG A 133 8.83 -1.60 21.47
CA ARG A 133 9.60 -0.50 22.08
C ARG A 133 11.07 -0.51 21.66
N ASP A 134 11.71 -1.67 21.63
CA ASP A 134 13.10 -1.81 21.21
C ASP A 134 13.31 -1.51 19.73
N LEU A 135 12.35 -1.90 18.87
CA LEU A 135 12.34 -1.55 17.45
C LEU A 135 12.15 -0.05 17.26
N ALA A 136 11.21 0.57 17.99
CA ALA A 136 11.00 2.02 17.95
C ALA A 136 12.27 2.78 18.38
N ARG A 137 12.93 2.33 19.46
CA ARG A 137 14.19 2.92 19.92
C ARG A 137 15.30 2.78 18.86
N ARG A 138 15.47 1.60 18.26
CA ARG A 138 16.45 1.37 17.18
C ARG A 138 16.17 2.23 15.94
N SER A 139 14.90 2.40 15.58
CA SER A 139 14.54 3.27 14.45
C SER A 139 14.84 4.75 14.71
N ALA A 140 14.78 5.19 15.98
CA ALA A 140 15.12 6.56 16.35
C ALA A 140 16.64 6.83 16.37
N ASP A 141 17.45 5.80 16.59
CA ASP A 141 18.92 5.89 16.68
C ASP A 141 19.62 5.66 15.32
N MET A 142 18.86 5.34 14.26
CA MET A 142 19.39 5.15 12.91
C MET A 142 19.83 6.51 12.33
N PRO A 143 21.13 6.68 11.94
CA PRO A 143 21.58 7.90 11.29
C PRO A 143 20.84 8.08 9.95
N PRO A 144 20.63 9.32 9.48
CA PRO A 144 19.95 9.57 8.22
C PRO A 144 20.67 8.81 7.09
N GLU A 145 19.92 8.01 6.32
CA GLU A 145 20.49 7.32 5.17
C GLU A 145 21.13 8.34 4.23
N ARG A 146 22.42 8.16 3.97
CA ARG A 146 23.16 8.97 2.99
C ARG A 146 22.65 8.59 1.60
N GLY A 147 21.80 9.43 1.04
CA GLY A 147 21.43 9.42 -0.38
C GLY A 147 22.58 9.83 -1.29
#